data_AF-A0AAN7M6I3-F1
#
_entry.id   AF-A0AAN7M6I3-F1
#
_cell.length_a   1.000
_cell.length_b   1.000
_cell.length_c   1.000
_cell.angle_alpha   90.00
_cell.angle_beta   90.00
_cell.angle_gamma   90.00
#
_symmetry.space_group_name_H-M   'P 1'
#
loop_
_entity.id
_entity.type
_entity.pdbx_description
1 polymer ?
#
loop_
_entity_poly.entity_id
_entity_poly.type
_entity_poly.pdbx_seq_one_letter_code
_entity_poly.pdbx_strand_id
1 'polypeptide(L)' 'MARLKQAKEEAEKEVAEYRSHMEAAFQNKVAASSGDSGANVKRLEHETEAKMSNLKFEASRISYDVVQMLLKQVTTVKN' A
#
# COMPACT_ATOMS: atom_id res chain seq x y z
N MET A 1 29.30 -7.40 -50.33
CA MET A 1 28.25 -6.55 -49.69
C MET A 1 27.03 -7.33 -49.19
N ALA A 2 26.70 -8.51 -49.73
CA ALA A 2 25.54 -9.30 -49.29
C ALA A 2 25.55 -9.69 -47.79
N ARG A 3 26.71 -10.13 -47.26
CA ARG A 3 26.84 -10.49 -45.82
C ARG A 3 26.63 -9.31 -44.88
N LEU A 4 27.09 -8.12 -45.25
CA LEU A 4 26.90 -6.91 -44.44
C LEU A 4 25.43 -6.49 -44.41
N LYS A 5 24.73 -6.61 -45.55
CA LYS A 5 23.29 -6.32 -45.64
C LYS A 5 22.46 -7.29 -44.81
N GLN A 6 22.76 -8.59 -44.89
CA GLN A 6 22.11 -9.61 -44.08
C GLN A 6 22.32 -9.39 -42.58
N ALA A 7 23.56 -9.14 -42.15
CA ALA A 7 23.86 -8.87 -40.74
C ALA A 7 23.12 -7.63 -40.21
N LYS A 8 22.95 -6.60 -41.05
CA LYS A 8 22.16 -5.42 -40.70
C LYS A 8 20.68 -5.76 -40.53
N GLU A 9 20.09 -6.51 -41.45
CA GLU A 9 18.67 -6.90 -41.39
C GLU A 9 18.39 -7.81 -40.18
N GLU A 10 19.30 -8.72 -39.86
CA GLU A 10 19.21 -9.58 -38.66
C GLU A 10 19.29 -8.74 -37.37
N ALA A 11 20.23 -7.81 -37.28
CA ALA A 11 20.35 -6.91 -36.13
C ALA A 11 19.11 -6.00 -35.97
N GLU A 12 18.56 -5.47 -37.06
CA GLU A 12 17.34 -4.66 -37.03
C GLU A 12 16.13 -5.47 -36.54
N LYS A 13 16.04 -6.74 -36.95
CA LYS A 13 15.01 -7.68 -36.51
C LYS A 13 15.14 -7.98 -35.02
N GLU A 14 16.33 -8.32 -34.53
CA GLU A 14 16.56 -8.59 -33.10
C GLU A 14 16.25 -7.36 -32.24
N VAL A 15 16.63 -6.16 -32.69
CA VAL A 15 16.32 -4.91 -31.97
C VAL A 15 14.81 -4.64 -31.94
N ALA A 16 14.07 -4.98 -32.99
CA ALA A 16 12.62 -4.86 -32.99
C ALA A 16 11.96 -5.87 -32.03
N GLU A 17 12.41 -7.12 -32.05
CA GLU A 17 11.92 -8.17 -31.15
C GLU A 17 12.22 -7.84 -29.68
N TYR A 18 13.44 -7.40 -29.37
CA TYR A 18 13.82 -7.00 -28.02
C TYR A 18 12.98 -5.82 -27.52
N ARG A 19 12.76 -4.80 -28.35
CA ARG A 19 11.88 -3.67 -28.01
C ARG A 19 10.45 -4.12 -27.74
N SER A 20 9.90 -5.00 -28.58
CA SER A 20 8.55 -5.53 -28.38
C SER A 20 8.43 -6.32 -27.08
N HIS A 21 9.43 -7.16 -26.77
CA HIS A 21 9.47 -7.93 -25.54
C HIS A 21 9.58 -7.03 -24.29
N MET A 22 10.43 -5.99 -24.35
CA MET A 22 10.57 -5.03 -23.26
C MET A 22 9.30 -4.21 -23.04
N GLU A 23 8.63 -3.78 -24.10
CA GLU A 23 7.34 -3.07 -23.98
C GLU A 23 6.28 -3.98 -23.36
N ALA A 24 6.16 -5.23 -23.80
CA ALA A 24 5.21 -6.18 -23.21
C ALA A 24 5.51 -6.45 -21.73
N ALA A 25 6.78 -6.61 -21.36
CA ALA A 25 7.20 -6.77 -19.97
C ALA A 25 6.88 -5.52 -19.13
N PHE A 26 7.08 -4.32 -19.69
CA PHE A 26 6.73 -3.06 -19.04
C PHE A 26 5.23 -2.95 -18.80
N GLN A 27 4.40 -3.19 -19.83
CA GLN A 27 2.94 -3.16 -19.71
C GLN A 27 2.43 -4.18 -18.67
N ASN A 28 3.00 -5.39 -18.65
CA ASN A 28 2.67 -6.38 -17.64
C ASN A 28 3.02 -5.91 -16.22
N LYS A 29 4.19 -5.27 -16.04
CA LYS A 29 4.60 -4.71 -14.75
C LYS A 29 3.68 -3.58 -14.29
N VAL A 30 3.29 -2.70 -15.21
CA VAL A 30 2.33 -1.62 -14.94
C VAL A 30 0.99 -2.20 -14.50
N ALA A 31 0.45 -3.18 -15.23
CA ALA A 31 -0.81 -3.83 -14.90
C ALA A 31 -0.77 -4.52 -13.52
N ALA A 32 0.31 -5.24 -13.21
CA ALA A 32 0.49 -5.88 -11.90
C ALA A 32 0.60 -4.86 -10.75
N SER A 33 1.35 -3.77 -10.96
CA SER A 33 1.58 -2.75 -9.91
C SER A 33 0.37 -1.85 -9.65
N SER A 34 -0.46 -1.62 -10.68
CA SER A 34 -1.65 -0.76 -10.58
C SER A 34 -2.80 -1.42 -9.84
N GLY A 35 -2.91 -2.76 -9.89
CA GLY A 35 -3.90 -3.51 -9.11
C GLY A 35 -3.56 -3.63 -7.62
N ASP A 36 -2.28 -3.84 -7.29
CA ASP A 36 -1.84 -4.09 -5.91
C ASP A 36 -1.97 -2.86 -5.01
N SER A 37 -1.73 -1.66 -5.56
CA SER A 37 -1.88 -0.40 -4.82
C SER A 37 -3.32 -0.21 -4.32
N GLY A 38 -4.33 -0.54 -5.12
CA GLY A 38 -5.73 -0.43 -4.73
C GLY A 38 -6.16 -1.47 -3.69
N ALA A 39 -5.66 -2.69 -3.79
CA ALA A 39 -5.93 -3.75 -2.81
C ALA A 39 -5.32 -3.41 -1.44
N ASN A 40 -4.08 -2.90 -1.43
CA ASN A 40 -3.41 -2.50 -0.21
C ASN A 40 -4.11 -1.32 0.48
N VAL A 41 -4.55 -0.30 -0.29
CA VAL A 41 -5.30 0.85 0.25
C VAL A 41 -6.61 0.39 0.90
N LYS A 42 -7.42 -0.43 0.22
CA LYS A 42 -8.69 -0.95 0.78
C LYS A 42 -8.47 -1.76 2.06
N ARG A 43 -7.43 -2.60 2.09
CA ARG A 43 -7.06 -3.35 3.30
C ARG A 43 -6.68 -2.40 4.44
N LEU A 44 -5.87 -1.38 4.15
CA LEU A 44 -5.43 -0.41 5.14
C LEU A 44 -6.59 0.42 5.69
N GLU A 45 -7.53 0.85 4.84
CA GLU A 45 -8.75 1.54 5.24
C GLU A 45 -9.57 0.68 6.21
N HIS A 46 -9.87 -0.57 5.83
CA HIS A 46 -10.62 -1.49 6.68
C HIS A 46 -9.94 -1.74 8.03
N GLU A 47 -8.63 -1.99 8.04
CA GLU A 47 -7.87 -2.19 9.28
C GLU A 47 -7.88 -0.93 10.17
N THR A 48 -7.81 0.26 9.56
CA THR A 48 -7.82 1.52 10.27
C THR A 48 -9.19 1.78 10.90
N GLU A 49 -10.27 1.58 10.16
CA GLU A 49 -11.63 1.72 10.67
C GLU A 49 -11.91 0.75 11.82
N ALA A 50 -11.51 -0.51 11.68
CA ALA A 50 -11.64 -1.50 12.74
C ALA A 50 -10.86 -1.08 14.01
N LYS A 51 -9.62 -0.61 13.86
CA LYS A 51 -8.82 -0.11 14.99
C LYS A 51 -9.44 1.11 15.64
N MET A 52 -9.95 2.06 14.86
CA MET A 52 -10.62 3.26 15.38
C MET A 52 -11.90 2.90 16.14
N SER A 53 -12.70 1.97 15.61
CA SER A 53 -13.91 1.48 16.26
C SER A 53 -13.59 0.84 17.62
N ASN A 54 -12.61 -0.06 17.65
CA ASN A 54 -12.17 -0.71 18.88
C ASN A 54 -11.64 0.31 19.90
N LEU A 55 -10.83 1.28 19.46
CA LEU A 55 -10.30 2.32 20.35
C LEU A 55 -11.43 3.17 20.96
N LYS A 56 -12.44 3.55 20.17
CA LYS A 56 -13.61 4.28 20.65
C LYS A 56 -14.40 3.46 21.67
N PHE A 57 -14.65 2.18 21.37
CA PHE A 57 -15.38 1.27 22.25
C PHE A 57 -14.67 1.13 23.61
N GLU A 58 -13.38 0.80 23.61
CA GLU A 58 -12.62 0.64 24.85
C GLU A 58 -12.50 1.96 25.62
N ALA A 59 -12.29 3.09 24.93
CA ALA A 59 -12.27 4.40 25.57
C ALA A 59 -13.61 4.71 26.27
N SER A 60 -14.75 4.48 25.59
CA SER A 60 -16.07 4.65 26.20
C SER A 60 -16.26 3.74 27.41
N ARG A 61 -15.80 2.48 27.32
CA ARG A 61 -15.91 1.49 28.39
C ARG A 61 -15.20 1.91 29.66
N ILE A 62 -13.98 2.45 29.57
CA ILE A 62 -13.16 2.81 30.73
C ILE A 62 -13.31 4.28 31.17
N SER A 63 -13.91 5.12 30.33
CA SER A 63 -13.97 6.58 30.54
C SER A 63 -14.53 6.97 31.90
N TYR A 64 -15.59 6.30 32.35
CA TYR A 64 -16.23 6.58 33.63
C TYR A 64 -15.28 6.33 34.80
N ASP A 65 -14.64 5.17 34.84
CA ASP A 65 -13.73 4.78 35.92
C ASP A 65 -12.53 5.72 36.00
N VAL A 66 -11.98 6.11 34.84
CA VAL A 66 -10.88 7.09 34.76
C VAL A 66 -11.33 8.45 35.31
N VAL A 67 -12.51 8.93 34.94
CA VAL A 67 -13.06 10.20 35.45
C VAL A 67 -13.28 10.14 36.97
N GLN A 68 -13.83 9.05 37.49
CA GLN A 68 -14.02 8.87 38.93
C GLN A 68 -12.69 8.85 39.69
N MET A 69 -11.69 8.14 39.17
CA MET A 69 -10.35 8.11 39.73
C MET A 69 -9.74 9.52 39.77
N LEU A 70 -9.83 10.27 38.67
CA LEU A 70 -9.31 11.64 38.59
C LEU A 70 -10.03 12.57 39.58
N LEU A 71 -11.37 12.51 39.64
CA LEU A 71 -12.18 13.31 40.58
C LEU A 71 -11.81 13.02 42.03
N LYS A 72 -11.67 11.76 42.41
CA LYS A 72 -11.24 11.37 43.76
C LYS A 72 -9.87 11.96 44.09
N GLN A 73 -8.92 11.89 43.16
CA GLN A 73 -7.58 12.40 43.37
C GLN A 73 -7.55 13.92 43.60
N VAL A 74 -8.37 14.68 42.88
CA VAL A 74 -8.40 16.16 43.02
C VAL A 74 -9.23 16.66 44.20
N THR A 75 -10.24 15.90 44.61
CA THR A 75 -11.14 16.30 45.72
C THR A 75 -10.67 15.82 47.09
N THR A 76 -9.73 14.88 47.16
CA THR A 76 -9.18 14.40 48.43
C THR A 76 -8.09 15.34 48.94
N VAL A 77 -8.41 16.11 49.98
CA VAL A 77 -7.41 16.90 50.73
C VAL A 77 -6.67 15.96 51.68
N LYS A 78 -5.34 15.90 51.56
CA LYS A 78 -4.49 15.18 52.52
C LYS A 78 -4.23 16.11 53.71
N ASN A 79 -4.73 15.74 54.87
CA ASN A 79 -4.38 16.34 56.17
C ASN A 79 -3.16 15.66 56.76
#